data_AF-A0A2V8JZP8-F1
#
_entry.id   AF-A0A2V8JZP8-F1
#
_cell.length_a   1.000
_cell.length_b   1.000
_cell.length_c   1.000
_cell.angle_alpha   90.00
_cell.angle_beta   90.00
_cell.angle_gamma   90.00
#
_symmetry.space_group_name_H-M   'P 1'
#
loop_
_entity.id
_entity.type
_entity.pdbx_description
1 polymer ?
#
loop_
_entity_poly.entity_id
_entity_poly.type
_entity_poly.pdbx_seq_one_letter_code
_entity_poly.pdbx_strand_id
1 'polypeptide(L)'
;MPNPSQHLEFKTILAGVRTPRVAVLLNEADEDWQLTIRRVIEWASQCWGGRHFILIPTYGSKIHPYFWAILKEYDPDYIFKYHRTARDWEIGRPEKFRQLVDRQVDAWVQQHNSTNREEVREMLEPQIRDLYLDNFDASPDLSKALKRRLAPCHYEDRVVQRAIGATSTPHYPLCGYLPLASKLEPPQVTELTLPVQDDLLELYSGAVTGLFSPPLDRAFSDRNIPKVDVHVLNSDVWLAELLLDGRIDFRDSQLEVQMPTGIRINYDFVGEVPFSWSMLNLSYFRLRGFQDWTAPIFIVVGNT
;
A
#
# COMPACT_ATOMS: atom_id res chain seq x y z
N MET A 1 31.11 54.23 19.21
CA MET A 1 31.35 53.54 17.93
C MET A 1 30.81 52.13 18.02
N PRO A 2 29.77 51.73 17.29
CA PRO A 2 29.39 50.32 17.21
C PRO A 2 29.90 49.74 15.89
N ASN A 3 30.71 48.67 15.96
CA ASN A 3 30.69 47.68 14.89
C ASN A 3 31.21 46.33 15.43
N PRO A 4 30.35 45.50 16.05
CA PRO A 4 30.61 44.08 16.08
C PRO A 4 30.36 43.57 14.66
N SER A 5 31.41 43.12 14.00
CA SER A 5 31.37 42.39 12.74
C SER A 5 30.28 41.31 12.78
N GLN A 6 29.10 41.62 12.24
CA GLN A 6 28.00 40.69 12.06
C GLN A 6 28.46 39.61 11.09
N HIS A 7 28.69 38.42 11.62
CA HIS A 7 29.08 37.26 10.83
C HIS A 7 27.82 36.75 10.12
N LEU A 8 27.64 37.15 8.86
CA LEU A 8 26.58 36.63 8.01
C LEU A 8 26.88 35.15 7.70
N GLU A 9 26.10 34.25 8.25
CA GLU A 9 26.16 32.82 7.94
C GLU A 9 25.14 32.51 6.83
N PHE A 10 25.63 32.05 5.68
CA PHE A 10 24.79 31.61 4.58
C PHE A 10 24.37 30.15 4.80
N LYS A 11 23.07 29.89 4.82
CA LYS A 11 22.52 28.53 4.84
C LYS A 11 21.64 28.32 3.61
N THR A 12 22.02 27.35 2.79
CA THR A 12 21.20 26.91 1.66
C THR A 12 20.12 25.97 2.17
N ILE A 13 18.85 26.32 1.95
CA ILE A 13 17.72 25.44 2.23
C ILE A 13 17.31 24.78 0.92
N LEU A 14 17.46 23.45 0.85
CA LEU A 14 16.92 22.64 -0.23
C LEU A 14 15.57 22.08 0.24
N ALA A 15 14.49 22.51 -0.41
CA ALA A 15 13.16 21.94 -0.20
C ALA A 15 12.89 20.88 -1.27
N GLY A 16 12.57 19.66 -0.85
CA GLY A 16 12.18 18.55 -1.72
C GLY A 16 10.92 17.88 -1.20
N VAL A 17 10.21 17.19 -2.07
CA VAL A 17 9.05 16.37 -1.68
C VAL A 17 9.57 14.99 -1.30
N ARG A 18 9.12 14.46 -0.16
CA ARG A 18 9.36 13.07 0.23
C ARG A 18 8.06 12.29 0.24
N THR A 19 8.16 10.97 0.07
CA THR A 19 7.03 10.07 0.27
C THR A 19 6.56 10.11 1.72
N PRO A 20 5.24 9.96 1.96
CA PRO A 20 4.72 9.78 3.31
C PRO A 20 5.16 8.45 3.90
N ARG A 21 5.55 8.43 5.16
CA ARG A 21 5.77 7.23 5.97
C ARG A 21 4.45 6.82 6.59
N VAL A 22 4.00 5.60 6.30
CA VAL A 22 2.68 5.13 6.77
C VAL A 22 2.84 3.87 7.59
N ALA A 23 2.19 3.86 8.76
CA ALA A 23 1.97 2.66 9.54
C ALA A 23 0.50 2.24 9.43
N VAL A 24 0.23 0.97 9.14
CA VAL A 24 -1.12 0.42 9.10
C VAL A 24 -1.31 -0.51 10.31
N LEU A 25 -2.26 -0.16 11.17
CA LEU A 25 -2.68 -0.97 12.31
C LEU A 25 -3.58 -2.11 11.82
N LEU A 26 -3.23 -3.33 12.20
CA LEU A 26 -3.97 -4.55 11.86
C LEU A 26 -4.46 -5.23 13.13
N ASN A 27 -5.64 -5.85 13.05
CA ASN A 27 -6.19 -6.64 14.14
C ASN A 27 -5.34 -7.90 14.33
N GLU A 28 -4.67 -8.02 15.48
CA GLU A 28 -3.86 -9.20 15.80
C GLU A 28 -4.70 -10.47 15.99
N ALA A 29 -5.99 -10.32 16.32
CA ALA A 29 -6.93 -11.43 16.47
C ALA A 29 -7.60 -11.84 15.14
N ASP A 30 -7.12 -11.33 14.00
CA ASP A 30 -7.71 -11.61 12.69
C ASP A 30 -7.44 -13.05 12.22
N GLU A 31 -8.48 -13.86 12.13
CA GLU A 31 -8.40 -15.24 11.63
C GLU A 31 -8.01 -15.32 10.14
N ASP A 32 -8.37 -14.32 9.34
CA ASP A 32 -7.98 -14.26 7.92
C ASP A 32 -6.87 -13.20 7.70
N TRP A 33 -5.95 -13.03 8.65
CA TRP A 33 -4.89 -12.01 8.61
C TRP A 33 -4.10 -11.99 7.29
N GLN A 34 -3.90 -13.14 6.65
CA GLN A 34 -3.21 -13.23 5.36
C GLN A 34 -3.96 -12.47 4.27
N LEU A 35 -5.30 -12.59 4.23
CA LEU A 35 -6.12 -11.84 3.29
C LEU A 35 -6.02 -10.35 3.60
N THR A 36 -6.10 -9.97 4.87
CA THR A 36 -5.97 -8.58 5.32
C THR A 36 -4.63 -7.99 4.88
N ILE A 37 -3.50 -8.66 5.12
CA ILE A 37 -2.19 -8.20 4.69
C ILE A 37 -2.14 -8.06 3.16
N ARG A 38 -2.69 -9.03 2.42
CA ARG A 38 -2.76 -8.96 0.95
C ARG A 38 -3.45 -7.68 0.48
N ARG A 39 -4.61 -7.34 1.06
CA ARG A 39 -5.35 -6.12 0.70
C ARG A 39 -4.59 -4.85 1.07
N VAL A 40 -3.84 -4.86 2.16
CA VAL A 40 -2.99 -3.72 2.53
C VAL A 40 -1.84 -3.56 1.55
N ILE A 41 -1.20 -4.66 1.10
CA ILE A 41 -0.14 -4.61 0.08
C ILE A 41 -0.70 -4.09 -1.25
N GLU A 42 -1.89 -4.53 -1.67
CA GLU A 42 -2.56 -4.02 -2.87
C GLU A 42 -2.87 -2.52 -2.78
N TRP A 43 -3.31 -2.05 -1.62
CA TRP A 43 -3.54 -0.63 -1.37
C TRP A 43 -2.22 0.17 -1.35
N ALA A 44 -1.19 -0.35 -0.68
CA ALA A 44 0.13 0.26 -0.63
C ALA A 44 0.76 0.32 -2.03
N SER A 45 0.54 -0.70 -2.87
CA SER A 45 1.03 -0.73 -4.24
C SER A 45 0.52 0.43 -5.07
N GLN A 46 -0.63 1.01 -4.69
CA GLN A 46 -1.26 2.18 -5.31
C GLN A 46 -0.73 3.53 -4.79
N CYS A 47 -0.01 3.54 -3.66
CA CYS A 47 0.46 4.74 -2.98
C CYS A 47 1.89 5.11 -3.38
N TRP A 48 2.16 6.38 -3.63
CA TRP A 48 3.54 6.85 -3.79
C TRP A 48 4.32 6.64 -2.48
N GLY A 49 5.39 5.85 -2.52
CA GLY A 49 6.16 5.41 -1.36
C GLY A 49 5.63 4.17 -0.64
N GLY A 50 4.57 3.55 -1.16
CA GLY A 50 3.86 2.46 -0.50
C GLY A 50 4.71 1.23 -0.17
N ARG A 51 5.77 0.98 -0.95
CA ARG A 51 6.78 -0.07 -0.68
C ARG A 51 7.34 -0.01 0.74
N HIS A 52 7.44 1.18 1.33
CA HIS A 52 8.06 1.38 2.63
C HIS A 52 7.06 1.46 3.78
N PHE A 53 5.77 1.21 3.53
CA PHE A 53 4.77 1.20 4.59
C PHE A 53 5.00 0.03 5.54
N ILE A 54 4.75 0.24 6.83
CA ILE A 54 4.90 -0.81 7.84
C ILE A 54 3.55 -1.28 8.35
N LEU A 55 3.48 -2.57 8.69
CA LEU A 55 2.28 -3.21 9.23
C LEU A 55 2.49 -3.46 10.72
N ILE A 56 1.55 -3.00 11.54
CA ILE A 56 1.63 -3.08 13.00
C ILE A 56 0.43 -3.88 13.54
N PRO A 57 0.64 -5.15 13.93
CA PRO A 57 -0.36 -5.93 14.65
C PRO A 57 -0.66 -5.30 16.01
N THR A 58 -1.94 -5.26 16.37
CA THR A 58 -2.43 -4.74 17.64
C THR A 58 -3.78 -5.32 18.03
N TYR A 59 -4.03 -5.43 19.33
CA TYR A 59 -5.35 -5.77 19.88
C TYR A 59 -6.29 -4.55 20.01
N GLY A 60 -5.95 -3.42 19.37
CA GLY A 60 -6.68 -2.15 19.47
C GLY A 60 -6.52 -1.43 20.82
N SER A 61 -6.21 -2.16 21.89
CA SER A 61 -5.88 -1.61 23.22
C SER A 61 -4.38 -1.50 23.46
N LYS A 62 -3.58 -2.38 22.87
CA LYS A 62 -2.14 -2.50 23.13
C LYS A 62 -1.40 -2.94 21.87
N ILE A 63 -0.24 -2.32 21.65
CA ILE A 63 0.77 -2.74 20.67
C ILE A 63 1.90 -3.44 21.44
N HIS A 64 2.39 -4.57 20.92
CA HIS A 64 3.50 -5.30 21.50
C HIS A 64 4.78 -4.44 21.60
N PRO A 65 5.62 -4.56 22.65
CA PRO A 65 6.84 -3.75 22.80
C PRO A 65 7.79 -3.75 21.59
N TYR A 66 7.94 -4.88 20.88
CA TYR A 66 8.76 -4.96 19.66
C TYR A 66 8.21 -4.07 18.54
N PHE A 67 6.91 -4.12 18.28
CA PHE A 67 6.28 -3.25 17.28
C PHE A 67 6.28 -1.79 17.71
N TRP A 68 6.25 -1.50 19.01
CA TRP A 68 6.46 -0.14 19.51
C TRP A 68 7.87 0.40 19.20
N ALA A 69 8.90 -0.43 19.31
CA ALA A 69 10.26 -0.03 18.98
C ALA A 69 10.39 0.28 17.49
N ILE A 70 9.85 -0.59 16.63
CA ILE A 70 9.80 -0.38 15.18
C ILE A 70 9.04 0.90 14.84
N LEU A 71 7.85 1.09 15.43
CA LEU A 71 7.00 2.24 15.14
C LEU A 71 7.65 3.58 15.55
N LYS A 72 8.42 3.59 16.64
CA LYS A 72 9.18 4.77 17.07
C LYS A 72 10.36 5.08 16.16
N GLU A 73 11.10 4.06 15.75
CA GLU A 73 12.25 4.23 14.87
C GLU A 73 11.82 4.65 13.46
N TYR A 74 10.73 4.06 12.98
CA TYR A 74 10.16 4.37 11.67
C TYR A 74 9.60 5.80 11.60
N ASP A 75 9.02 6.29 12.70
CA ASP A 75 8.45 7.64 12.84
C ASP A 75 7.43 7.95 11.72
N PRO A 76 6.24 7.31 11.75
CA PRO A 76 5.26 7.46 10.67
C PRO A 76 4.64 8.86 10.64
N ASP A 77 4.45 9.39 9.43
CA ASP A 77 3.67 10.62 9.22
C ASP A 77 2.18 10.38 9.47
N TYR A 78 1.71 9.22 9.02
CA TYR A 78 0.30 8.85 9.10
C TYR A 78 0.14 7.43 9.64
N ILE A 79 -0.85 7.27 10.50
CA ILE A 79 -1.24 5.97 11.04
C ILE A 79 -2.63 5.67 10.51
N PHE A 80 -2.77 4.61 9.74
CA PHE A 80 -4.06 4.09 9.26
C PHE A 80 -4.44 2.85 10.06
N LYS A 81 -5.70 2.46 9.98
CA LYS A 81 -6.14 1.12 10.41
C LYS A 81 -6.78 0.41 9.24
N TYR A 82 -6.59 -0.90 9.16
CA TYR A 82 -7.38 -1.73 8.25
C TYR A 82 -8.69 -2.13 8.92
N HIS A 83 -9.82 -1.97 8.23
CA HIS A 83 -11.13 -2.38 8.71
C HIS A 83 -11.73 -3.36 7.72
N ARG A 84 -11.92 -4.61 8.18
CA ARG A 84 -12.43 -5.69 7.34
C ARG A 84 -13.92 -5.55 7.08
N THR A 85 -14.32 -5.78 5.83
CA THR A 85 -15.72 -5.88 5.43
C THR A 85 -16.00 -7.19 4.71
N ALA A 86 -17.26 -7.52 4.46
CA ALA A 86 -17.60 -8.74 3.73
C ALA A 86 -17.03 -8.75 2.29
N ARG A 87 -16.65 -7.57 1.75
CA ARG A 87 -15.89 -7.45 0.50
C ARG A 87 -14.55 -8.19 0.55
N ASP A 88 -13.90 -8.27 1.71
CA ASP A 88 -12.69 -9.09 1.88
C ASP A 88 -12.98 -10.57 1.62
N TRP A 89 -14.13 -11.06 2.09
CA TRP A 89 -14.58 -12.43 1.80
C TRP A 89 -15.05 -12.59 0.36
N GLU A 90 -15.73 -11.61 -0.23
CA GLU A 90 -16.12 -11.66 -1.64
C GLU A 90 -14.90 -11.94 -2.55
N ILE A 91 -13.78 -11.28 -2.26
CA ILE A 91 -12.56 -11.41 -3.06
C ILE A 91 -11.75 -12.66 -2.65
N GLY A 92 -11.48 -12.85 -1.36
CA GLY A 92 -10.54 -13.88 -0.90
C GLY A 92 -11.16 -15.22 -0.51
N ARG A 93 -12.46 -15.25 -0.19
CA ARG A 93 -13.21 -16.44 0.27
C ARG A 93 -14.65 -16.40 -0.27
N PRO A 94 -14.85 -16.44 -1.60
CA PRO A 94 -16.16 -16.22 -2.22
C PRO A 94 -17.24 -17.19 -1.74
N GLU A 95 -16.86 -18.38 -1.26
CA GLU A 95 -17.79 -19.32 -0.61
C GLU A 95 -18.34 -18.79 0.72
N LYS A 96 -17.48 -18.23 1.59
CA LYS A 96 -17.91 -17.61 2.86
C LYS A 96 -18.84 -16.42 2.60
N PHE A 97 -18.52 -15.62 1.58
CA PHE A 97 -19.37 -14.49 1.17
C PHE A 97 -20.75 -14.96 0.67
N ARG A 98 -20.79 -15.97 -0.23
CA ARG A 98 -22.05 -16.54 -0.71
C ARG A 98 -22.93 -17.07 0.43
N GLN A 99 -22.34 -17.80 1.37
CA GLN A 99 -23.05 -18.29 2.56
C GLN A 99 -23.59 -17.15 3.44
N LEU A 100 -22.83 -16.06 3.59
CA LEU A 100 -23.29 -14.87 4.31
C LEU A 100 -24.49 -14.22 3.60
N VAL A 101 -24.40 -14.04 2.28
CA VAL A 101 -25.49 -13.49 1.47
C VAL A 101 -26.74 -14.36 1.57
N ASP A 102 -26.62 -15.67 1.36
CA ASP A 102 -27.74 -16.60 1.42
C ASP A 102 -28.42 -16.56 2.79
N ARG A 103 -27.65 -16.55 3.89
CA ARG A 103 -28.20 -16.44 5.25
C ARG A 103 -29.00 -15.16 5.45
N GLN A 104 -28.51 -14.02 4.96
CA GLN A 104 -29.19 -12.72 5.11
C GLN A 104 -30.44 -12.64 4.23
N VAL A 105 -30.38 -13.16 3.00
CA VAL A 105 -31.52 -13.26 2.10
C VAL A 105 -32.61 -14.15 2.70
N ASP A 106 -32.24 -15.33 3.22
CA ASP A 106 -33.18 -16.25 3.86
C ASP A 106 -33.86 -15.62 5.08
N ALA A 107 -33.09 -14.94 5.94
CA ALA A 107 -33.64 -14.22 7.08
C ALA A 107 -34.61 -13.10 6.67
N TRP A 108 -34.28 -12.34 5.62
CA TRP A 108 -35.12 -11.26 5.11
C TRP A 108 -36.42 -11.77 4.51
N VAL A 109 -36.34 -12.83 3.69
CA VAL A 109 -37.49 -13.51 3.07
C VAL A 109 -38.45 -14.01 4.14
N GLN A 110 -37.93 -14.63 5.20
CA GLN A 110 -38.75 -15.09 6.34
C GLN A 110 -39.40 -13.93 7.09
N GLN A 111 -38.67 -12.83 7.32
CA GLN A 111 -39.18 -11.69 8.09
C GLN A 111 -40.25 -10.89 7.34
N HIS A 112 -40.13 -10.78 6.01
CA HIS A 112 -41.00 -9.92 5.18
C HIS A 112 -41.98 -10.71 4.29
N ASN A 113 -42.04 -12.04 4.42
CA ASN A 113 -42.83 -12.95 3.57
C ASN A 113 -42.64 -12.68 2.07
N SER A 114 -41.41 -12.34 1.66
CA SER A 114 -41.10 -12.01 0.28
C SER A 114 -41.05 -13.26 -0.60
N THR A 115 -41.75 -13.27 -1.73
CA THR A 115 -41.80 -14.43 -2.64
C THR A 115 -40.65 -14.45 -3.66
N ASN A 116 -39.93 -13.35 -3.84
CA ASN A 116 -38.88 -13.20 -4.85
C ASN A 116 -37.48 -13.14 -4.22
N ARG A 117 -36.82 -14.30 -4.10
CA ARG A 117 -35.48 -14.45 -3.50
C ARG A 117 -34.41 -13.67 -4.25
N GLU A 118 -34.46 -13.65 -5.58
CA GLU A 118 -33.43 -13.03 -6.41
C GLU A 118 -33.46 -11.50 -6.31
N GLU A 119 -34.64 -10.89 -6.29
CA GLU A 119 -34.78 -9.44 -6.08
C GLU A 119 -34.29 -9.01 -4.69
N VAL A 120 -34.56 -9.81 -3.65
CA VAL A 120 -34.02 -9.57 -2.31
C VAL A 120 -32.49 -9.71 -2.33
N ARG A 121 -31.94 -10.67 -3.06
CA ARG A 121 -30.49 -10.85 -3.22
C ARG A 121 -29.84 -9.62 -3.86
N GLU A 122 -30.35 -9.17 -5.00
CA GLU A 122 -29.82 -8.00 -5.73
C GLU A 122 -29.85 -6.73 -4.86
N MET A 123 -30.88 -6.58 -4.02
CA MET A 123 -31.01 -5.47 -3.09
C MET A 123 -30.01 -5.56 -1.91
N LEU A 124 -29.84 -6.73 -1.31
CA LEU A 124 -29.05 -6.91 -0.09
C LEU A 124 -27.54 -7.03 -0.36
N GLU A 125 -27.15 -7.66 -1.46
CA GLU A 125 -25.74 -7.96 -1.74
C GLU A 125 -24.82 -6.73 -1.70
N PRO A 126 -25.19 -5.56 -2.27
CA PRO A 126 -24.39 -4.33 -2.11
C PRO A 126 -24.22 -3.88 -0.66
N GLN A 127 -25.26 -4.01 0.17
CA GLN A 127 -25.21 -3.62 1.59
C GLN A 127 -24.35 -4.60 2.39
N ILE A 128 -24.42 -5.89 2.06
CA ILE A 128 -23.65 -6.93 2.72
C ILE A 128 -22.15 -6.73 2.45
N ARG A 129 -21.74 -6.34 1.24
CA ARG A 129 -20.33 -6.08 0.90
C ARG A 129 -19.65 -5.10 1.86
N ASP A 130 -20.38 -4.08 2.31
CA ASP A 130 -19.85 -3.02 3.17
C ASP A 130 -20.06 -3.31 4.67
N LEU A 131 -20.63 -4.47 5.01
CA LEU A 131 -20.80 -4.91 6.40
C LEU A 131 -19.45 -5.24 7.03
N TYR A 132 -19.18 -4.63 8.19
CA TYR A 132 -17.96 -4.89 8.96
C TYR A 132 -17.94 -6.31 9.50
N LEU A 133 -16.82 -7.01 9.28
CA LEU A 133 -16.61 -8.35 9.82
C LEU A 133 -16.07 -8.34 11.25
N ASP A 134 -15.44 -7.24 11.64
CA ASP A 134 -14.97 -7.00 13.00
C ASP A 134 -15.27 -5.58 13.49
N ASN A 135 -15.19 -5.42 14.81
CA ASN A 135 -15.31 -4.13 15.49
C ASN A 135 -13.92 -3.55 15.81
N PHE A 136 -12.92 -3.81 14.96
CA PHE A 136 -11.56 -3.42 15.25
C PHE A 136 -11.40 -1.89 15.24
N ASP A 137 -10.98 -1.36 16.39
CA ASP A 137 -10.64 0.05 16.53
C ASP A 137 -9.50 0.29 17.52
N ALA A 138 -8.80 1.40 17.32
CA ALA A 138 -7.84 1.88 18.30
C ALA A 138 -8.59 2.50 19.47
N SER A 139 -8.45 1.87 20.64
CA SER A 139 -9.03 2.38 21.88
C SER A 139 -8.58 3.82 22.16
N PRO A 140 -9.35 4.60 22.94
CA PRO A 140 -8.95 5.96 23.33
C PRO A 140 -7.57 6.00 24.01
N ASP A 141 -7.26 5.01 24.85
CA ASP A 141 -5.97 4.91 25.53
C ASP A 141 -4.82 4.65 24.57
N LEU A 142 -5.01 3.74 23.59
CA LEU A 142 -4.01 3.49 22.56
C LEU A 142 -3.80 4.73 21.69
N SER A 143 -4.88 5.41 21.27
CA SER A 143 -4.82 6.65 20.50
C SER A 143 -4.05 7.74 21.24
N LYS A 144 -4.29 7.91 22.54
CA LYS A 144 -3.54 8.83 23.40
C LYS A 144 -2.07 8.43 23.52
N ALA A 145 -1.78 7.14 23.62
CA ALA A 145 -0.41 6.63 23.66
C ALA A 145 0.34 6.88 22.35
N LEU A 146 -0.31 6.67 21.20
CA LEU A 146 0.22 6.97 19.86
C LEU A 146 0.51 8.47 19.73
N LYS A 147 -0.44 9.35 20.09
CA LYS A 147 -0.24 10.81 20.07
C LYS A 147 0.96 11.23 20.91
N ARG A 148 0.99 10.83 22.18
CA ARG A 148 2.05 11.24 23.11
C ARG A 148 3.44 10.80 22.64
N ARG A 149 3.55 9.63 22.00
CA ARG A 149 4.85 9.01 21.67
C ARG A 149 5.35 9.32 20.27
N LEU A 150 4.46 9.48 19.31
CA LEU A 150 4.81 9.61 17.88
C LEU A 150 4.46 10.98 17.31
N ALA A 151 3.41 11.62 17.82
CA ALA A 151 2.89 12.85 17.26
C ALA A 151 2.54 13.89 18.35
N PRO A 152 3.49 14.24 19.25
CA PRO A 152 3.20 15.07 20.43
C PRO A 152 2.73 16.48 20.05
N CYS A 153 3.16 16.97 18.89
CA CYS A 153 2.80 18.28 18.35
C CYS A 153 1.62 18.25 17.36
N HIS A 154 1.00 17.08 17.14
CA HIS A 154 -0.14 16.98 16.24
C HIS A 154 -1.36 17.68 16.86
N TYR A 155 -1.92 18.62 16.09
CA TYR A 155 -3.05 19.44 16.52
C TYR A 155 -4.29 18.62 16.89
N GLU A 156 -4.62 17.58 16.11
CA GLU A 156 -5.80 16.75 16.34
C GLU A 156 -5.57 15.72 17.46
N ASP A 157 -6.62 15.39 18.21
CA ASP A 157 -6.57 14.29 19.19
C ASP A 157 -6.59 12.91 18.54
N ARG A 158 -7.07 12.84 17.30
CA ARG A 158 -7.15 11.62 16.53
C ARG A 158 -5.92 11.48 15.63
N VAL A 159 -4.97 10.65 16.05
CA VAL A 159 -3.74 10.35 15.28
C VAL A 159 -3.95 9.23 14.27
N VAL A 160 -4.92 8.35 14.52
CA VAL A 160 -5.30 7.30 13.57
C VAL A 160 -6.27 7.87 12.55
N GLN A 161 -5.84 7.90 11.30
CA GLN A 161 -6.58 8.38 10.14
C GLN A 161 -7.85 7.54 9.87
N ARG A 162 -8.55 7.86 8.77
CA ARG A 162 -9.70 7.06 8.32
C ARG A 162 -9.28 5.62 8.06
N ALA A 163 -10.20 4.69 8.27
CA ALA A 163 -9.96 3.29 7.97
C ALA A 163 -9.77 3.09 6.46
N ILE A 164 -8.89 2.15 6.11
CA ILE A 164 -8.80 1.58 4.78
C ILE A 164 -9.43 0.17 4.83
N GLY A 165 -9.99 -0.26 3.71
CA GLY A 165 -10.57 -1.60 3.55
C GLY A 165 -10.34 -2.13 2.13
N ALA A 166 -10.92 -3.28 1.82
CA ALA A 166 -10.79 -3.88 0.50
C ALA A 166 -11.20 -2.89 -0.60
N THR A 167 -10.44 -2.84 -1.70
CA THR A 167 -10.64 -1.94 -2.85
C THR A 167 -10.56 -0.44 -2.57
N SER A 168 -10.13 -0.03 -1.37
CA SER A 168 -9.88 1.37 -1.06
C SER A 168 -8.81 1.94 -1.99
N THR A 169 -8.99 3.21 -2.38
CA THR A 169 -7.98 3.94 -3.14
C THR A 169 -7.22 4.90 -2.22
N PRO A 170 -5.95 5.20 -2.54
CA PRO A 170 -5.20 6.24 -1.84
C PRO A 170 -5.92 7.59 -1.98
N HIS A 171 -6.08 8.31 -0.88
CA HIS A 171 -6.69 9.62 -0.83
C HIS A 171 -5.84 10.56 0.02
N TYR A 172 -6.12 11.87 -0.07
CA TYR A 172 -5.45 12.88 0.74
C TYR A 172 -5.41 12.45 2.22
N PRO A 173 -4.24 12.49 2.89
CA PRO A 173 -3.01 13.18 2.50
C PRO A 173 -2.02 12.35 1.65
N LEU A 174 -2.36 11.12 1.32
CA LEU A 174 -1.53 10.26 0.48
C LEU A 174 -1.72 10.61 -1.00
N CYS A 175 -0.68 10.33 -1.78
CA CYS A 175 -0.72 10.49 -3.23
C CYS A 175 -0.81 9.11 -3.88
N GLY A 176 -1.88 8.84 -4.61
CA GLY A 176 -1.90 7.69 -5.52
C GLY A 176 -0.93 7.95 -6.67
N TYR A 177 -0.19 6.93 -7.14
CA TYR A 177 0.76 7.15 -8.24
C TYR A 177 0.08 7.16 -9.62
N LEU A 178 -1.13 6.62 -9.78
CA LEU A 178 -1.83 6.54 -11.08
C LEU A 178 -2.00 7.89 -11.82
N PRO A 179 -2.32 9.02 -11.16
CA PRO A 179 -2.31 10.35 -11.79
C PRO A 179 -0.93 10.83 -12.25
N LEU A 180 0.14 10.23 -11.71
CA LEU A 180 1.54 10.55 -12.02
C LEU A 180 2.09 9.62 -13.10
N ALA A 181 1.61 8.38 -13.16
CA ALA A 181 2.02 7.35 -14.11
C ALA A 181 1.88 7.82 -15.57
N SER A 182 0.84 8.59 -15.91
CA SER A 182 0.64 9.14 -17.26
C SER A 182 1.65 10.21 -17.67
N LYS A 183 2.51 10.66 -16.75
CA LYS A 183 3.52 11.71 -16.97
C LYS A 183 4.96 11.16 -17.00
N LEU A 184 5.14 9.84 -16.88
CA LEU A 184 6.44 9.17 -16.77
C LEU A 184 6.65 8.25 -17.99
N GLU A 185 7.90 8.10 -18.44
CA GLU A 185 8.35 7.08 -19.42
C GLU A 185 9.15 6.01 -18.63
N PRO A 186 9.10 4.67 -18.89
CA PRO A 186 8.42 3.88 -19.95
C PRO A 186 7.57 2.70 -19.37
N PRO A 187 7.26 1.60 -20.11
CA PRO A 187 6.05 1.47 -20.90
C PRO A 187 5.15 0.30 -20.49
N GLN A 188 5.41 -0.38 -19.36
CA GLN A 188 4.71 -1.61 -18.97
C GLN A 188 4.83 -1.88 -17.48
N VAL A 189 3.88 -2.61 -16.91
CA VAL A 189 3.94 -3.09 -15.52
C VAL A 189 3.93 -4.60 -15.52
N THR A 190 4.79 -5.20 -14.72
CA THR A 190 4.92 -6.65 -14.65
C THR A 190 4.19 -7.24 -13.45
N GLU A 191 3.31 -8.20 -13.72
CA GLU A 191 2.67 -9.03 -12.71
C GLU A 191 3.43 -10.36 -12.59
N LEU A 192 3.87 -10.66 -11.36
CA LEU A 192 4.55 -11.91 -11.06
C LEU A 192 3.55 -12.97 -10.62
N THR A 193 3.51 -14.07 -11.36
CA THR A 193 2.76 -15.25 -10.98
C THR A 193 3.73 -16.35 -10.57
N LEU A 194 3.69 -16.71 -9.29
CA LEU A 194 4.46 -17.82 -8.75
C LEU A 194 3.68 -19.14 -8.93
N PRO A 195 4.33 -20.26 -9.24
CA PRO A 195 3.68 -21.55 -9.51
C PRO A 195 3.26 -22.29 -8.23
N VAL A 196 3.21 -21.60 -7.09
CA VAL A 196 3.02 -22.19 -5.76
C VAL A 196 1.71 -21.69 -5.19
N GLN A 197 0.84 -22.63 -4.79
CA GLN A 197 -0.43 -22.35 -4.11
C GLN A 197 -0.22 -22.18 -2.59
N ASP A 198 0.77 -21.37 -2.19
CA ASP A 198 1.05 -21.07 -0.79
C ASP A 198 0.73 -19.60 -0.50
N ASP A 199 -0.26 -19.38 0.37
CA ASP A 199 -0.74 -18.05 0.73
C ASP A 199 0.35 -17.19 1.38
N LEU A 200 1.27 -17.78 2.15
CA LEU A 200 2.39 -17.04 2.77
C LEU A 200 3.39 -16.61 1.72
N LEU A 201 3.64 -17.48 0.74
CA LEU A 201 4.61 -17.19 -0.28
C LEU A 201 4.20 -16.00 -1.15
N GLU A 202 2.92 -15.93 -1.48
CA GLU A 202 2.35 -14.80 -2.20
C GLU A 202 2.46 -13.49 -1.39
N LEU A 203 2.35 -13.55 -0.06
CA LEU A 203 2.56 -12.38 0.79
C LEU A 203 4.02 -11.93 0.80
N TYR A 204 4.95 -12.88 0.87
CA TYR A 204 6.37 -12.57 0.86
C TYR A 204 6.80 -11.95 -0.47
N SER A 205 6.35 -12.50 -1.61
CA SER A 205 6.61 -11.90 -2.92
C SER A 205 5.94 -10.54 -3.06
N GLY A 206 4.66 -10.43 -2.68
CA GLY A 206 3.91 -9.18 -2.69
C GLY A 206 4.55 -8.09 -1.82
N ALA A 207 5.19 -8.43 -0.70
CA ALA A 207 5.90 -7.47 0.14
C ALA A 207 7.15 -6.88 -0.55
N VAL A 208 7.73 -7.58 -1.53
CA VAL A 208 8.88 -7.11 -2.30
C VAL A 208 8.45 -6.41 -3.58
N THR A 209 7.48 -6.98 -4.30
CA THR A 209 7.13 -6.59 -5.67
C THR A 209 5.90 -5.70 -5.73
N GLY A 210 5.09 -5.70 -4.68
CA GLY A 210 3.73 -5.19 -4.69
C GLY A 210 2.77 -6.19 -5.33
N LEU A 211 1.47 -5.89 -5.25
CA LEU A 211 0.39 -6.74 -5.75
C LEU A 211 -0.59 -5.93 -6.61
N PHE A 212 -1.13 -6.61 -7.62
CA PHE A 212 -2.21 -6.08 -8.44
C PHE A 212 -3.56 -6.34 -7.78
N SER A 213 -4.44 -5.33 -7.86
CA SER A 213 -5.85 -5.50 -7.56
C SER A 213 -6.67 -5.33 -8.84
N PRO A 214 -7.85 -5.94 -8.98
CA PRO A 214 -8.71 -5.75 -10.15
C PRO A 214 -9.07 -4.28 -10.46
N PRO A 215 -9.22 -3.37 -9.48
CA PRO A 215 -9.32 -1.93 -9.75
C PRO A 215 -8.05 -1.33 -10.35
N LEU A 216 -6.87 -1.77 -9.89
CA LEU A 216 -5.59 -1.27 -10.37
C LEU A 216 -5.32 -1.73 -11.81
N ASP A 217 -5.61 -3.00 -12.13
CA ASP A 217 -5.47 -3.56 -13.47
C ASP A 217 -6.34 -2.81 -14.50
N ARG A 218 -7.59 -2.54 -14.13
CA ARG A 218 -8.49 -1.68 -14.94
C ARG A 218 -7.90 -0.28 -15.12
N ALA A 219 -7.37 0.33 -14.07
CA ALA A 219 -6.81 1.67 -14.15
C ALA A 219 -5.56 1.77 -15.04
N PHE A 220 -4.76 0.70 -15.13
CA PHE A 220 -3.66 0.59 -16.08
C PHE A 220 -4.14 0.39 -17.51
N SER A 221 -5.12 -0.50 -17.71
CA SER A 221 -5.77 -0.75 -19.00
C SER A 221 -6.38 0.53 -19.58
N ASP A 222 -7.11 1.30 -18.77
CA ASP A 222 -7.72 2.60 -19.16
C ASP A 222 -6.68 3.64 -19.62
N ARG A 223 -5.41 3.48 -19.22
CA ARG A 223 -4.29 4.38 -19.55
C ARG A 223 -3.39 3.82 -20.66
N ASN A 224 -3.76 2.69 -21.27
CA ASN A 224 -2.94 1.96 -22.24
C ASN A 224 -1.55 1.61 -21.72
N ILE A 225 -1.43 1.29 -20.43
CA ILE A 225 -0.20 0.77 -19.85
C ILE A 225 -0.28 -0.76 -19.95
N PRO A 226 0.50 -1.41 -20.83
CA PRO A 226 0.46 -2.86 -20.98
C PRO A 226 0.90 -3.56 -19.71
N LYS A 227 0.20 -4.64 -19.40
CA LYS A 227 0.56 -5.58 -18.35
C LYS A 227 1.30 -6.76 -18.96
N VAL A 228 2.40 -7.15 -18.34
CA VAL A 228 3.14 -8.35 -18.69
C VAL A 228 2.98 -9.36 -17.56
N ASP A 229 2.41 -10.52 -17.88
CA ASP A 229 2.32 -11.63 -16.94
C ASP A 229 3.57 -12.50 -17.03
N VAL A 230 4.31 -12.61 -15.92
CA VAL A 230 5.53 -13.41 -15.84
C VAL A 230 5.31 -14.60 -14.93
N HIS A 231 5.32 -15.79 -15.51
CA HIS A 231 5.28 -17.06 -14.79
C HIS A 231 6.69 -17.54 -14.46
N VAL A 232 7.02 -17.63 -13.17
CA VAL A 232 8.34 -18.08 -12.72
C VAL A 232 8.35 -19.60 -12.64
N LEU A 233 9.10 -20.29 -13.52
CA LEU A 233 9.05 -21.76 -13.63
C LEU A 233 9.98 -22.51 -12.65
N ASN A 234 10.91 -21.82 -11.97
CA ASN A 234 11.86 -22.42 -11.04
C ASN A 234 11.85 -21.65 -9.70
N SER A 235 11.08 -22.15 -8.74
CA SER A 235 10.62 -21.36 -7.58
C SER A 235 11.68 -21.11 -6.52
N ASP A 236 12.55 -22.05 -6.19
CA ASP A 236 13.13 -22.03 -4.84
C ASP A 236 14.34 -21.11 -4.68
N VAL A 237 15.29 -21.12 -5.63
CA VAL A 237 16.51 -20.30 -5.57
C VAL A 237 16.20 -18.83 -5.82
N TRP A 238 15.36 -18.56 -6.81
CA TRP A 238 14.96 -17.21 -7.25
C TRP A 238 14.13 -16.50 -6.20
N LEU A 239 13.28 -17.27 -5.54
CA LEU A 239 12.51 -16.77 -4.43
C LEU A 239 13.40 -16.42 -3.25
N ALA A 240 14.36 -17.28 -2.88
CA ALA A 240 15.27 -16.96 -1.79
C ALA A 240 16.02 -15.64 -2.06
N GLU A 241 16.52 -15.44 -3.28
CA GLU A 241 17.16 -14.18 -3.68
C GLU A 241 16.19 -12.99 -3.65
N LEU A 242 15.01 -13.13 -4.26
CA LEU A 242 13.99 -12.08 -4.27
C LEU A 242 13.59 -11.67 -2.84
N LEU A 243 13.41 -12.64 -1.95
CA LEU A 243 12.97 -12.40 -0.57
C LEU A 243 14.07 -11.85 0.33
N LEU A 244 15.31 -12.31 0.17
CA LEU A 244 16.43 -11.88 1.00
C LEU A 244 17.04 -10.56 0.51
N ASP A 245 17.26 -10.45 -0.80
CA ASP A 245 17.98 -9.31 -1.39
C ASP A 245 17.04 -8.25 -1.99
N GLY A 246 15.74 -8.55 -2.09
CA GLY A 246 14.76 -7.65 -2.71
C GLY A 246 14.98 -7.45 -4.22
N ARG A 247 15.81 -8.33 -4.83
CA ARG A 247 16.21 -8.37 -6.23
C ARG A 247 16.59 -9.80 -6.58
N ILE A 248 16.56 -10.12 -7.86
CA ILE A 248 17.04 -11.41 -8.36
C ILE A 248 18.38 -11.15 -9.07
N ASP A 249 19.45 -11.87 -8.70
CA ASP A 249 20.78 -11.66 -9.31
C ASP A 249 20.97 -12.59 -10.50
N PHE A 250 20.73 -12.05 -11.69
CA PHE A 250 20.86 -12.80 -12.94
C PHE A 250 22.31 -12.98 -13.43
N ARG A 251 23.34 -12.51 -12.70
CA ARG A 251 24.73 -12.47 -13.20
C ARG A 251 25.32 -13.85 -13.50
N ASP A 252 24.93 -14.88 -12.76
CA ASP A 252 25.51 -16.23 -12.88
C ASP A 252 24.56 -17.26 -13.54
N SER A 253 23.31 -16.90 -13.80
CA SER A 253 22.35 -17.79 -14.45
C SER A 253 22.19 -17.42 -15.93
N GLN A 254 22.75 -18.25 -16.82
CA GLN A 254 22.35 -18.29 -18.25
C GLN A 254 20.93 -18.83 -18.42
N LEU A 255 19.96 -18.19 -17.76
CA LEU A 255 18.54 -18.43 -17.97
C LEU A 255 18.05 -17.35 -18.94
N GLU A 256 18.34 -17.55 -20.22
CA GLU A 256 17.41 -17.10 -21.25
C GLU A 256 16.10 -17.86 -21.03
N VAL A 257 15.24 -17.36 -20.15
CA VAL A 257 13.83 -17.73 -20.20
C VAL A 257 13.30 -17.12 -21.49
N GLN A 258 13.41 -17.86 -22.60
CA GLN A 258 12.67 -17.57 -23.83
C GLN A 258 11.19 -17.76 -23.52
N MET A 259 10.57 -16.70 -23.01
CA MET A 259 9.11 -16.59 -23.00
C MET A 259 8.62 -16.55 -24.47
N PRO A 260 7.41 -17.06 -24.78
CA PRO A 260 6.80 -16.94 -26.11
C PRO A 260 6.69 -15.50 -26.63
N THR A 261 6.80 -14.51 -25.72
CA THR A 261 6.71 -13.07 -25.97
C THR A 261 8.07 -12.40 -26.20
N GLY A 262 9.19 -13.11 -26.04
CA GLY A 262 10.54 -12.56 -26.21
C GLY A 262 11.03 -11.67 -25.05
N ILE A 263 10.34 -11.67 -23.90
CA ILE A 263 10.70 -10.82 -22.75
C ILE A 263 11.82 -11.48 -21.94
N ARG A 264 12.94 -10.77 -21.81
CA ARG A 264 14.08 -11.15 -20.97
C ARG A 264 13.86 -10.63 -19.55
N ILE A 265 13.71 -11.52 -18.57
CA ILE A 265 13.77 -11.15 -17.16
C ILE A 265 15.26 -10.81 -16.87
N ASN A 266 15.59 -9.53 -16.74
CA ASN A 266 16.94 -9.04 -16.49
C ASN A 266 16.96 -8.14 -15.23
N TYR A 267 18.09 -7.48 -14.96
CA TYR A 267 18.23 -6.51 -13.86
C TYR A 267 17.17 -5.39 -13.84
N ASP A 268 16.56 -5.06 -14.99
CA ASP A 268 15.56 -4.00 -15.12
C ASP A 268 14.15 -4.47 -14.70
N PHE A 269 13.94 -5.78 -14.55
CA PHE A 269 12.67 -6.38 -14.15
C PHE A 269 12.12 -5.83 -12.83
N VAL A 270 12.99 -5.63 -11.84
CA VAL A 270 12.59 -5.04 -10.56
C VAL A 270 12.08 -3.62 -10.75
N GLY A 271 12.50 -2.90 -11.80
CA GLY A 271 11.99 -1.57 -12.13
C GLY A 271 10.53 -1.55 -12.62
N GLU A 272 9.98 -2.70 -13.02
CA GLU A 272 8.68 -2.80 -13.69
C GLU A 272 7.56 -3.35 -12.78
N VAL A 273 7.87 -3.74 -11.54
CA VAL A 273 6.90 -4.28 -10.56
C VAL A 273 6.07 -3.17 -9.87
N PRO A 274 4.84 -3.44 -9.37
CA PRO A 274 3.98 -2.43 -8.77
C PRO A 274 4.63 -1.56 -7.69
N PHE A 275 5.45 -2.12 -6.80
CA PHE A 275 6.14 -1.31 -5.79
C PHE A 275 7.24 -0.42 -6.36
N SER A 276 7.85 -0.76 -7.49
CA SER A 276 8.76 0.16 -8.18
C SER A 276 8.00 1.31 -8.84
N TRP A 277 6.79 1.04 -9.35
CA TRP A 277 5.87 2.09 -9.80
C TRP A 277 5.42 3.00 -8.64
N SER A 278 5.18 2.41 -7.47
CA SER A 278 4.94 3.15 -6.23
C SER A 278 6.15 4.02 -5.83
N MET A 279 7.35 3.65 -6.27
CA MET A 279 8.63 4.27 -5.94
C MET A 279 9.24 5.08 -7.08
N LEU A 280 8.50 5.33 -8.19
CA LEU A 280 8.94 6.25 -9.24
C LEU A 280 9.51 7.48 -8.54
N ASN A 281 10.81 7.75 -8.76
CA ASN A 281 11.66 8.64 -7.96
C ASN A 281 11.21 10.11 -8.06
N LEU A 282 10.02 10.40 -7.58
CA LEU A 282 9.38 11.71 -7.54
C LEU A 282 9.93 12.57 -6.39
N SER A 283 10.85 12.02 -5.59
CA SER A 283 11.75 12.81 -4.73
C SER A 283 12.54 13.85 -5.54
N TYR A 284 12.72 13.59 -6.84
CA TYR A 284 13.15 14.55 -7.87
C TYR A 284 12.11 14.66 -9.00
N PHE A 285 10.81 14.75 -8.68
CA PHE A 285 9.81 15.04 -9.71
C PHE A 285 10.09 16.40 -10.34
N ARG A 286 10.66 16.34 -11.53
CA ARG A 286 10.86 17.49 -12.41
C ARG A 286 9.92 17.31 -13.58
N LEU A 287 9.03 18.28 -13.74
CA LEU A 287 8.20 18.35 -14.93
C LEU A 287 9.11 18.36 -16.17
N ARG A 288 8.67 17.72 -17.26
CA ARG A 288 9.38 17.76 -18.54
C ARG A 288 9.68 19.23 -18.90
N GLY A 289 10.96 19.57 -19.05
CA GLY A 289 11.40 20.95 -19.33
C GLY A 289 11.78 21.80 -18.10
N PHE A 290 11.78 21.25 -16.89
CA PHE A 290 12.29 21.94 -15.71
C PHE A 290 13.80 22.18 -15.84
N GLN A 291 14.25 23.42 -15.63
CA GLN A 291 15.65 23.82 -15.68
C GLN A 291 16.15 24.04 -14.26
N ASP A 292 17.27 23.42 -13.87
CA ASP A 292 17.68 23.33 -12.45
C ASP A 292 17.98 24.69 -11.81
N TRP A 293 18.89 25.46 -12.41
CA TRP A 293 18.49 26.68 -13.08
C TRP A 293 17.50 27.66 -12.42
N THR A 294 16.23 27.35 -12.64
CA THR A 294 15.07 28.19 -12.36
C THR A 294 14.39 27.80 -11.05
N ALA A 295 14.92 26.81 -10.33
CA ALA A 295 14.44 26.47 -9.00
C ALA A 295 14.60 27.70 -8.06
N PRO A 296 13.54 28.09 -7.33
CA PRO A 296 13.61 29.23 -6.43
C PRO A 296 14.64 28.96 -5.33
N ILE A 297 15.67 29.81 -5.25
CA ILE A 297 16.64 29.81 -4.16
C ILE A 297 16.04 30.67 -3.04
N PHE A 298 15.73 30.05 -1.90
CA PHE A 298 15.32 30.77 -0.70
C PHE A 298 16.56 31.12 0.12
N ILE A 299 16.83 32.42 0.25
CA ILE A 299 17.88 32.94 1.11
C ILE A 299 17.20 33.45 2.39
N VAL A 300 17.49 32.80 3.52
CA VAL A 300 17.05 33.27 4.84
C VAL A 300 18.18 34.07 5.45
N VAL A 301 18.00 35.39 5.59
CA VAL A 301 18.93 36.27 6.29
C VAL A 301 18.43 36.50 7.71
N GLY A 302 19.18 36.03 8.69
CA GLY A 302 18.91 36.27 10.11
C GLY A 302 20.09 36.98 10.78
N ASN A 303 19.79 37.85 11.74
CA ASN A 303 20.77 38.27 12.75
C ASN A 303 20.72 37.27 13.90
N THR A 304 21.90 36.81 14.33
CA THR A 304 22.04 36.16 15.65
C THR A 304 22.18 37.22 16.73
#